data_AF-A0A2T6ZXG0-F1
#
_entry.id   AF-A0A2T6ZXG0-F1
#
_cell.length_a   1.000
_cell.length_b   1.000
_cell.length_c   1.000
_cell.angle_alpha   90.00
_cell.angle_beta   90.00
_cell.angle_gamma   90.00
#
_symmetry.space_group_name_H-M   'P 1'
#
loop_
_entity.id
_entity.type
_entity.pdbx_description
1 polymer ?
#
loop_
_entity_poly.entity_id
_entity_poly.type
_entity_poly.pdbx_seq_one_letter_code
_entity_poly.pdbx_strand_id
1 'polypeptide(L)'
;MSTTDEDSVQTTPPTNRLAWRDTNIYGSDTRDTLIGGLWASEGITNAYLYSMLEIICFFTNTFYLYDDRKQLVRKDGQQLRPGNYFVVTTGSISVTDEVPLICAVSLPSGPRVESFRESVFQRDRQCVITGNKAMYAHVGRWMGFEATHIFSLAFERQWNDRNLSRLITVPPANESHGSINSVQNGIMLTCEMHRFFASYELAINPDDNYKIVCFTADLSPFHIAGRHLDQTFIDNPLRPPDDLLRWHFRQAVLVNIKGVGEPTYEDDFPP
;
A
#
# COMPACT_ATOMS: atom_id res chain seq x y z
N MET A 1 -9.97 -11.82 -51.98
CA MET A 1 -9.92 -10.75 -50.96
C MET A 1 -9.97 -11.45 -49.62
N SER A 2 -8.82 -11.51 -48.94
CA SER A 2 -8.66 -12.11 -47.62
C SER A 2 -8.95 -11.01 -46.60
N THR A 3 -9.95 -11.24 -45.76
CA THR A 3 -10.17 -10.48 -44.53
C THR A 3 -9.62 -11.34 -43.40
N THR A 4 -8.51 -10.89 -42.83
CA THR A 4 -7.94 -11.37 -41.58
C THR A 4 -8.90 -11.04 -40.45
N ASP A 5 -9.44 -12.07 -39.80
CA ASP A 5 -9.99 -11.96 -38.45
C ASP A 5 -8.82 -11.68 -37.51
N GLU A 6 -8.76 -10.47 -36.95
CA GLU A 6 -7.95 -10.19 -35.77
C GLU A 6 -8.64 -10.87 -34.58
N ASP A 7 -8.06 -11.96 -34.09
CA ASP A 7 -8.42 -12.56 -32.80
C ASP A 7 -8.31 -11.49 -31.71
N SER A 8 -9.45 -11.00 -31.23
CA SER A 8 -9.51 -10.21 -30.01
C SER A 8 -9.14 -11.13 -28.84
N VAL A 9 -7.87 -11.12 -28.43
CA VAL A 9 -7.45 -11.81 -27.21
C VAL A 9 -8.16 -11.13 -26.03
N GLN A 10 -9.22 -11.77 -25.55
CA GLN A 10 -9.82 -11.43 -24.27
C GLN A 10 -8.81 -11.76 -23.18
N THR A 11 -7.99 -10.78 -22.80
CA THR A 11 -7.07 -10.90 -21.67
C THR A 11 -7.88 -10.92 -20.39
N THR A 12 -8.00 -12.10 -19.77
CA THR A 12 -8.52 -12.22 -18.41
C THR A 12 -7.64 -11.39 -17.47
N PRO A 13 -8.22 -10.60 -16.53
CA PRO A 13 -7.44 -9.87 -15.54
C PRO A 13 -6.49 -10.81 -14.79
N PRO A 14 -5.29 -10.36 -14.43
CA PRO A 14 -4.33 -11.22 -13.75
C PRO A 14 -4.88 -11.67 -12.39
N THR A 15 -4.70 -12.94 -12.06
CA THR A 15 -5.19 -13.52 -10.80
C THR A 15 -4.35 -13.14 -9.58
N ASN A 16 -3.20 -12.50 -9.77
CA ASN A 16 -2.26 -12.11 -8.71
C ASN A 16 -1.29 -11.00 -9.20
N ARG A 17 -0.49 -10.47 -8.27
CA ARG A 17 0.47 -9.38 -8.53
C ARG A 17 1.70 -9.80 -9.35
N LEU A 18 1.95 -11.10 -9.54
CA LEU A 18 3.14 -11.59 -10.26
C LEU A 18 3.25 -11.01 -11.67
N ALA A 19 2.12 -10.76 -12.33
CA ALA A 19 2.07 -10.36 -13.73
C ALA A 19 2.73 -9.00 -14.05
N TRP A 20 2.95 -8.13 -13.07
CA TRP A 20 3.60 -6.82 -13.26
C TRP A 20 4.79 -6.57 -12.33
N ARG A 21 5.29 -7.61 -11.66
CA ARG A 21 6.55 -7.52 -10.92
C ARG A 21 7.73 -7.56 -11.89
N ASP A 22 8.76 -6.80 -11.58
CA ASP A 22 10.05 -6.81 -12.29
C ASP A 22 11.19 -7.37 -11.42
N THR A 23 10.88 -7.69 -10.16
CA THR A 23 11.82 -8.18 -9.16
C THR A 23 11.27 -9.42 -8.48
N ASN A 24 12.06 -10.50 -8.42
CA ASN A 24 11.69 -11.76 -7.78
C ASN A 24 12.69 -12.15 -6.69
N ILE A 25 12.19 -12.81 -5.65
CA ILE A 25 12.97 -13.15 -4.46
C ILE A 25 12.81 -14.63 -4.17
N TYR A 26 13.93 -15.34 -4.09
CA TYR A 26 13.98 -16.79 -3.93
C TYR A 26 14.75 -17.21 -2.68
N GLY A 27 14.39 -18.37 -2.13
CA GLY A 27 15.19 -19.02 -1.09
C GLY A 27 16.47 -19.64 -1.67
N SER A 28 17.61 -19.43 -1.02
CA SER A 28 18.91 -19.93 -1.50
C SER A 28 18.98 -21.45 -1.63
N ASP A 29 18.29 -22.19 -0.76
CA ASP A 29 18.46 -23.65 -0.65
C ASP A 29 17.92 -24.41 -1.87
N THR A 30 16.93 -23.84 -2.56
CA THR A 30 16.29 -24.47 -3.71
C THR A 30 16.41 -23.64 -4.98
N ARG A 31 16.61 -22.31 -4.89
CA ARG A 31 16.51 -21.33 -6.00
C ARG A 31 15.21 -21.36 -6.81
N ASP A 32 14.37 -22.35 -6.59
CA ASP A 32 13.06 -22.58 -7.22
C ASP A 32 11.90 -22.16 -6.32
N THR A 33 12.15 -21.92 -5.03
CA THR A 33 11.12 -21.49 -4.08
C THR A 33 11.00 -19.96 -4.09
N LEU A 34 9.97 -19.46 -4.77
CA LEU A 34 9.58 -18.06 -4.75
C LEU A 34 9.10 -17.67 -3.33
N ILE A 35 9.84 -16.77 -2.68
CA ILE A 35 9.46 -16.15 -1.41
C ILE A 35 8.51 -14.98 -1.68
N GLY A 36 8.79 -14.23 -2.73
CA GLY A 36 8.09 -13.00 -3.04
C GLY A 36 8.65 -12.26 -4.23
N GLY A 37 8.20 -11.03 -4.43
CA GLY A 37 8.70 -10.15 -5.48
C GLY A 37 7.96 -8.83 -5.48
N LEU A 38 8.42 -7.85 -6.25
CA LEU A 38 7.80 -6.52 -6.29
C LEU A 38 8.08 -5.84 -7.62
N TRP A 39 7.42 -4.70 -7.83
CA TRP A 39 7.84 -3.71 -8.81
C TRP A 39 8.85 -2.76 -8.15
N ALA A 40 10.08 -2.68 -8.68
CA ALA A 40 11.17 -1.87 -8.14
C ALA A 40 11.01 -0.38 -8.51
N SER A 41 10.00 0.26 -7.92
CA SER A 41 9.74 1.69 -8.15
C SER A 41 10.83 2.61 -7.58
N GLU A 42 10.85 3.84 -8.06
CA GLU A 42 11.74 4.89 -7.56
C GLU A 42 11.60 5.06 -6.04
N GLY A 43 12.73 5.13 -5.35
CA GLY A 43 12.78 5.30 -3.90
C GLY A 43 12.80 3.99 -3.11
N ILE A 44 12.54 2.85 -3.75
CA ILE A 44 12.80 1.53 -3.16
C ILE A 44 14.29 1.22 -3.24
N THR A 45 14.95 1.22 -2.09
CA THR A 45 16.40 0.93 -1.99
C THR A 45 16.67 -0.52 -1.63
N ASN A 46 17.94 -0.94 -1.76
CA ASN A 46 18.37 -2.24 -1.27
C ASN A 46 18.04 -2.42 0.21
N ALA A 47 18.40 -1.45 1.06
CA ALA A 47 18.09 -1.48 2.49
C ALA A 47 16.59 -1.64 2.74
N TYR A 48 15.76 -1.05 1.88
CA TYR A 48 14.32 -1.12 2.00
C TYR A 48 13.76 -2.50 1.65
N LEU A 49 14.33 -3.17 0.64
CA LEU A 49 14.02 -4.57 0.35
C LEU A 49 14.31 -5.49 1.54
N TYR A 50 15.41 -5.27 2.27
CA TYR A 50 15.70 -6.02 3.51
C TYR A 50 14.57 -5.83 4.54
N SER A 51 14.13 -4.59 4.78
CA SER A 51 13.05 -4.30 5.73
C SER A 51 11.70 -4.92 5.31
N MET A 52 11.39 -4.93 4.01
CA MET A 52 10.19 -5.60 3.49
C MET A 52 10.25 -7.13 3.66
N LEU A 53 11.44 -7.73 3.53
CA LEU A 53 11.61 -9.15 3.80
C LEU A 53 11.45 -9.50 5.28
N GLU A 54 11.91 -8.64 6.19
CA GLU A 54 11.68 -8.78 7.63
C GLU A 54 10.18 -8.69 8.00
N ILE A 55 9.33 -8.12 7.14
CA ILE A 55 7.87 -8.11 7.32
C ILE A 55 7.24 -9.46 6.95
N ILE A 56 7.67 -10.07 5.83
CA ILE A 56 7.04 -11.27 5.26
C ILE A 56 7.75 -12.58 5.66
N CYS A 57 8.96 -12.51 6.23
CA CYS A 57 9.75 -13.67 6.59
C CYS A 57 10.25 -13.61 8.04
N PHE A 58 10.31 -14.77 8.68
CA PHE A 58 11.02 -14.99 9.93
C PHE A 58 12.35 -15.68 9.64
N PHE A 59 13.42 -15.12 10.19
CA PHE A 59 14.76 -15.65 10.06
C PHE A 59 15.29 -16.07 11.43
N THR A 60 15.82 -17.28 11.54
CA THR A 60 16.45 -17.74 12.79
C THR A 60 17.90 -17.26 12.94
N ASN A 61 18.45 -16.62 11.90
CA ASN A 61 19.77 -16.01 11.91
C ASN A 61 19.82 -14.82 10.94
N THR A 62 20.95 -14.13 10.88
CA THR A 62 21.18 -13.06 9.88
C THR A 62 21.04 -13.61 8.47
N PHE A 63 20.42 -12.83 7.58
CA PHE A 63 20.30 -13.17 6.15
C PHE A 63 20.98 -12.11 5.29
N TYR A 64 21.34 -12.52 4.08
CA TYR A 64 21.97 -11.70 3.06
C TYR A 64 21.25 -11.89 1.73
N LEU A 65 21.25 -10.84 0.91
CA LEU A 65 20.73 -10.88 -0.45
C LEU A 65 21.87 -10.97 -1.45
N TYR A 66 21.70 -11.85 -2.42
CA TYR A 66 22.58 -11.96 -3.59
C TYR A 66 21.76 -11.75 -4.86
N ASP A 67 22.34 -11.12 -5.87
CA ASP A 67 21.72 -10.98 -7.19
C ASP A 67 21.95 -12.22 -8.08
N ASP A 68 21.40 -12.20 -9.30
CA ASP A 68 21.61 -13.22 -10.33
C ASP A 68 23.09 -13.47 -10.68
N ARG A 69 23.95 -12.47 -10.46
CA ARG A 69 25.40 -12.55 -10.70
C ARG A 69 26.15 -13.09 -9.49
N LYS A 70 25.44 -13.53 -8.45
CA LYS A 70 25.98 -13.97 -7.16
C LYS A 70 26.79 -12.87 -6.47
N GLN A 71 26.44 -11.60 -6.70
CA GLN A 71 27.04 -10.47 -6.00
C GLN A 71 26.23 -10.14 -4.76
N LEU A 72 26.92 -9.84 -3.66
CA LEU A 72 26.28 -9.42 -2.43
C LEU A 72 25.60 -8.06 -2.62
N VAL A 73 24.30 -8.03 -2.43
CA VAL A 73 23.48 -6.82 -2.43
C VAL A 73 23.53 -6.24 -1.03
N ARG A 74 24.28 -5.16 -0.85
CA ARG A 74 24.47 -4.54 0.47
C ARG A 74 23.17 -3.93 0.97
N LYS A 75 22.95 -3.97 2.29
CA LYS A 75 21.85 -3.24 2.96
C LYS A 75 22.20 -1.74 2.98
N ASP A 76 22.01 -1.07 1.85
CA ASP A 76 22.37 0.35 1.65
C ASP A 76 21.28 1.16 0.93
N GLY A 77 21.47 2.47 0.85
CA GLY A 77 20.52 3.39 0.23
C GLY A 77 20.55 3.42 -1.30
N GLN A 78 21.21 2.46 -1.97
CA GLN A 78 21.20 2.41 -3.43
C GLN A 78 19.82 1.95 -3.92
N GLN A 79 19.37 2.52 -5.04
CA GLN A 79 18.13 2.11 -5.71
C GLN A 79 18.16 0.62 -6.04
N LEU A 80 17.08 -0.07 -5.67
CA LEU A 80 16.87 -1.47 -6.03
C LEU A 80 16.72 -1.59 -7.54
N ARG A 81 17.39 -2.60 -8.12
CA ARG A 81 17.32 -2.87 -9.55
C ARG A 81 16.34 -4.02 -9.83
N PRO A 82 15.61 -3.99 -10.95
CA PRO A 82 14.87 -5.16 -11.43
C PRO A 82 15.79 -6.38 -11.58
N GLY A 83 15.25 -7.57 -11.34
CA GLY A 83 15.99 -8.85 -11.43
C GLY A 83 15.66 -9.83 -10.31
N ASN A 84 16.41 -10.94 -10.24
CA ASN A 84 16.20 -11.92 -9.19
C ASN A 84 17.20 -11.75 -8.05
N TYR A 85 16.68 -11.94 -6.84
CA TYR A 85 17.41 -11.86 -5.59
C TYR A 85 17.26 -13.17 -4.83
N PHE A 86 18.33 -13.57 -4.16
CA PHE A 86 18.43 -14.85 -3.45
C PHE A 86 18.74 -14.58 -1.99
N VAL A 87 17.86 -15.06 -1.11
CA VAL A 87 18.00 -14.94 0.33
C VAL A 87 18.88 -16.07 0.85
N VAL A 88 20.05 -15.73 1.36
CA VAL A 88 21.04 -16.66 1.91
C VAL A 88 21.16 -16.45 3.41
N THR A 89 20.99 -17.52 4.20
CA THR A 89 21.21 -17.51 5.65
C THR A 89 21.81 -18.84 6.09
N THR A 90 22.55 -18.85 7.20
CA THR A 90 23.00 -20.09 7.86
C THR A 90 21.93 -20.69 8.77
N GLY A 91 20.83 -19.95 9.01
CA GLY A 91 19.67 -20.43 9.74
C GLY A 91 18.62 -21.00 8.79
N SER A 92 17.37 -20.87 9.21
CA SER A 92 16.17 -21.19 8.44
C SER A 92 15.38 -19.93 8.15
N ILE A 93 14.61 -20.00 7.07
CA ILE A 93 13.63 -19.00 6.66
C ILE A 93 12.23 -19.64 6.68
N SER A 94 11.26 -18.93 7.25
CA SER A 94 9.85 -19.23 7.06
C SER A 94 9.10 -17.98 6.62
N VAL A 95 8.18 -18.14 5.66
CA VAL A 95 7.28 -17.06 5.24
C VAL A 95 6.11 -16.99 6.21
N THR A 96 5.67 -15.79 6.56
CA THR A 96 4.51 -15.59 7.44
C THR A 96 3.23 -16.16 6.82
N ASP A 97 2.38 -16.71 7.68
CA ASP A 97 1.01 -17.15 7.36
C ASP A 97 -0.01 -16.00 7.48
N GLU A 98 0.42 -14.77 7.79
CA GLU A 98 -0.46 -13.61 7.93
C GLU A 98 -1.22 -13.33 6.63
N VAL A 99 -2.55 -13.40 6.69
CA VAL A 99 -3.44 -13.06 5.57
C VAL A 99 -3.76 -11.56 5.61
N PRO A 100 -3.48 -10.80 4.54
CA PRO A 100 -3.79 -9.38 4.50
C PRO A 100 -5.30 -9.12 4.42
N LEU A 101 -5.75 -7.99 4.95
CA LEU A 101 -7.13 -7.53 4.87
C LEU A 101 -7.36 -6.79 3.54
N ILE A 102 -7.75 -7.51 2.50
CA ILE A 102 -7.95 -6.96 1.16
C ILE A 102 -9.34 -6.33 1.03
N CYS A 103 -9.39 -5.01 0.84
CA CYS A 103 -10.63 -4.31 0.57
C CYS A 103 -10.87 -4.28 -0.95
N ALA A 104 -11.84 -5.04 -1.46
CA ALA A 104 -12.41 -4.73 -2.76
C ALA A 104 -13.08 -3.35 -2.66
N VAL A 105 -12.86 -2.48 -3.66
CA VAL A 105 -13.42 -1.11 -3.70
C VAL A 105 -14.96 -1.14 -3.63
N SER A 106 -15.57 -2.26 -4.05
CA SER A 106 -17.00 -2.55 -4.07
C SER A 106 -17.59 -3.11 -2.77
N LEU A 107 -16.79 -3.41 -1.73
CA LEU A 107 -17.35 -3.92 -0.47
C LEU A 107 -18.28 -2.89 0.16
N PRO A 108 -19.49 -3.27 0.61
CA PRO A 108 -20.37 -2.37 1.32
C PRO A 108 -19.68 -1.92 2.60
N SER A 109 -19.12 -0.71 2.54
CA SER A 109 -18.66 0.00 3.72
C SER A 109 -19.89 0.30 4.57
N GLY A 110 -19.76 0.28 5.90
CA GLY A 110 -20.76 0.85 6.80
C GLY A 110 -21.17 2.28 6.39
N PRO A 111 -22.21 2.87 7.00
CA PRO A 111 -22.70 4.18 6.60
C PRO A 111 -21.55 5.19 6.62
N ARG A 112 -21.20 5.72 5.44
CA ARG A 112 -20.18 6.77 5.33
C ARG A 112 -20.68 7.98 6.11
N VAL A 113 -19.90 8.38 7.10
CA VAL A 113 -20.28 9.43 8.04
C VAL A 113 -19.83 10.78 7.49
N GLU A 114 -20.78 11.71 7.33
CA GLU A 114 -20.51 13.05 6.80
C GLU A 114 -19.49 13.81 7.67
N SER A 115 -19.62 13.77 9.00
CA SER A 115 -18.68 14.43 9.92
C SER A 115 -17.22 13.95 9.78
N PHE A 116 -16.97 12.67 9.47
CA PHE A 116 -15.63 12.17 9.18
C PHE A 116 -15.10 12.79 7.90
N ARG A 117 -15.90 12.75 6.83
CA ARG A 117 -15.54 13.28 5.52
C ARG A 117 -15.21 14.78 5.60
N GLU A 118 -16.05 15.56 6.27
CA GLU A 118 -15.83 16.99 6.47
C GLU A 118 -14.56 17.26 7.27
N SER A 119 -14.33 16.53 8.37
CA SER A 119 -13.15 16.70 9.21
C SER A 119 -11.85 16.45 8.43
N VAL A 120 -11.81 15.38 7.62
CA VAL A 120 -10.65 15.05 6.77
C VAL A 120 -10.42 16.13 5.72
N PHE A 121 -11.47 16.56 5.02
CA PHE A 121 -11.36 17.58 3.97
C PHE A 121 -10.92 18.94 4.50
N GLN A 122 -11.44 19.37 5.65
CA GLN A 122 -11.05 20.63 6.26
C GLN A 122 -9.62 20.60 6.78
N ARG A 123 -9.15 19.45 7.29
CA ARG A 123 -7.78 19.26 7.74
C ARG A 123 -6.77 19.31 6.57
N ASP A 124 -7.06 18.57 5.49
CA ASP A 124 -6.05 18.31 4.46
C ASP A 124 -6.06 19.35 3.34
N ARG A 125 -7.24 19.73 2.83
CA ARG A 125 -7.46 20.70 1.74
C ARG A 125 -6.70 20.44 0.42
N GLN A 126 -5.98 19.34 0.33
CA GLN A 126 -5.28 18.87 -0.85
C GLN A 126 -5.13 17.34 -0.77
N CYS A 127 -4.86 16.70 -1.91
CA CYS A 127 -4.51 15.28 -1.90
C CYS A 127 -3.17 15.09 -1.19
N VAL A 128 -3.16 14.26 -0.14
CA VAL A 128 -1.97 13.99 0.69
C VAL A 128 -0.83 13.37 -0.14
N ILE A 129 -1.16 12.55 -1.14
CA ILE A 129 -0.18 11.84 -1.99
C ILE A 129 0.38 12.72 -3.12
N THR A 130 -0.50 13.38 -3.88
CA THR A 130 -0.08 14.13 -5.08
C THR A 130 0.26 15.59 -4.79
N GLY A 131 -0.31 16.17 -3.72
CA GLY A 131 -0.29 17.60 -3.44
C GLY A 131 -1.34 18.41 -4.20
N ASN A 132 -2.22 17.76 -4.97
CA ASN A 132 -3.25 18.44 -5.76
C ASN A 132 -4.23 19.19 -4.83
N LYS A 133 -4.25 20.52 -4.91
CA LYS A 133 -5.06 21.38 -4.05
C LYS A 133 -6.54 21.35 -4.41
N ALA A 134 -7.40 21.33 -3.40
CA ALA A 134 -8.83 21.50 -3.59
C ALA A 134 -9.17 22.99 -3.77
N MET A 135 -9.09 23.48 -5.02
CA MET A 135 -9.25 24.91 -5.36
C MET A 135 -10.57 25.52 -4.87
N TYR A 136 -11.64 24.71 -4.85
CA TYR A 136 -12.99 25.14 -4.43
C TYR A 136 -13.33 24.75 -2.98
N ALA A 137 -12.35 24.37 -2.16
CA ALA A 137 -12.53 24.08 -0.74
C ALA A 137 -13.20 25.23 0.03
N HIS A 138 -12.91 26.48 -0.36
CA HIS A 138 -13.46 27.69 0.26
C HIS A 138 -14.98 27.86 0.07
N VAL A 139 -15.58 27.20 -0.92
CA VAL A 139 -17.04 27.14 -1.14
C VAL A 139 -17.61 25.76 -0.81
N GLY A 140 -16.88 24.93 -0.06
CA GLY A 140 -17.32 23.59 0.35
C GLY A 140 -17.40 22.58 -0.80
N ARG A 141 -16.77 22.85 -1.95
CA ARG A 141 -16.79 21.96 -3.12
C ARG A 141 -15.52 21.12 -3.18
N TRP A 142 -15.69 19.81 -3.01
CA TRP A 142 -14.62 18.81 -2.91
C TRP A 142 -14.56 17.84 -4.10
N MET A 143 -15.13 18.23 -5.24
CA MET A 143 -15.23 17.36 -6.41
C MET A 143 -13.86 16.81 -6.84
N GLY A 144 -13.79 15.50 -7.11
CA GLY A 144 -12.55 14.82 -7.50
C GLY A 144 -11.71 14.31 -6.33
N PHE A 145 -12.18 14.48 -5.09
CA PHE A 145 -11.50 14.02 -3.88
C PHE A 145 -12.40 13.11 -3.03
N GLU A 146 -11.75 12.19 -2.31
CA GLU A 146 -12.35 11.22 -1.40
C GLU A 146 -11.71 11.33 -0.02
N ALA A 147 -12.54 11.25 1.02
CA ALA A 147 -12.06 11.05 2.38
C ALA A 147 -11.82 9.56 2.58
N THR A 148 -10.54 9.17 2.57
CA THR A 148 -10.11 7.78 2.52
C THR A 148 -9.72 7.31 3.91
N HIS A 149 -10.36 6.25 4.40
CA HIS A 149 -9.90 5.59 5.62
C HIS A 149 -8.57 4.88 5.39
N ILE A 150 -7.65 4.95 6.35
CA ILE A 150 -6.40 4.19 6.35
C ILE A 150 -6.68 2.74 6.70
N PHE A 151 -7.38 2.52 7.80
CA PHE A 151 -7.98 1.24 8.12
C PHE A 151 -9.42 1.24 7.60
N SER A 152 -9.67 0.44 6.56
CA SER A 152 -10.94 0.44 5.84
C SER A 152 -12.14 0.16 6.75
N LEU A 153 -13.23 0.89 6.51
CA LEU A 153 -14.51 0.70 7.19
C LEU A 153 -15.10 -0.71 6.98
N ALA A 154 -14.73 -1.39 5.90
CA ALA A 154 -15.13 -2.79 5.66
C ALA A 154 -14.63 -3.77 6.75
N PHE A 155 -13.63 -3.36 7.53
CA PHE A 155 -13.01 -4.16 8.59
C PHE A 155 -13.27 -3.60 10.00
N GLU A 156 -14.36 -2.84 10.19
CA GLU A 156 -14.68 -2.23 11.50
C GLU A 156 -14.74 -3.26 12.65
N ARG A 157 -15.18 -4.48 12.37
CA ARG A 157 -15.14 -5.55 13.37
C ARG A 157 -13.70 -5.85 13.81
N GLN A 158 -12.78 -6.03 12.88
CA GLN A 158 -11.36 -6.26 13.17
C GLN A 158 -10.72 -5.07 13.88
N TRP A 159 -11.11 -3.84 13.53
CA TRP A 159 -10.70 -2.63 14.24
C TRP A 159 -11.07 -2.69 15.72
N ASN A 160 -12.32 -3.06 16.02
CA ASN A 160 -12.83 -3.19 17.38
C ASN A 160 -12.20 -4.37 18.12
N ASP A 161 -12.15 -5.56 17.51
CA ASP A 161 -11.62 -6.79 18.11
C ASP A 161 -10.14 -6.65 18.50
N ARG A 162 -9.37 -5.88 17.72
CA ARG A 162 -7.93 -5.60 17.98
C ARG A 162 -7.70 -4.37 18.84
N ASN A 163 -8.77 -3.70 19.31
CA ASN A 163 -8.71 -2.47 20.09
C ASN A 163 -7.82 -1.39 19.41
N LEU A 164 -7.95 -1.22 18.10
CA LEU A 164 -7.14 -0.25 17.34
C LEU A 164 -7.53 1.20 17.63
N SER A 165 -8.70 1.42 18.23
CA SER A 165 -9.12 2.71 18.77
C SER A 165 -8.14 3.29 19.80
N ARG A 166 -7.28 2.47 20.43
CA ARG A 166 -6.23 2.97 21.33
C ARG A 166 -5.15 3.78 20.62
N LEU A 167 -5.03 3.67 19.29
CA LEU A 167 -4.05 4.38 18.48
C LEU A 167 -4.47 5.83 18.19
N ILE A 168 -5.76 6.13 18.28
CA ILE A 168 -6.28 7.47 18.05
C ILE A 168 -6.30 8.25 19.37
N THR A 169 -6.06 9.56 19.28
CA THR A 169 -6.16 10.51 20.39
C THR A 169 -7.35 11.46 20.24
N VAL A 170 -7.96 11.51 19.05
CA VAL A 170 -9.11 12.37 18.74
C VAL A 170 -10.31 11.48 18.39
N PRO A 171 -11.37 11.45 19.22
CA PRO A 171 -12.57 10.69 18.91
C PRO A 171 -13.34 11.30 17.72
N PRO A 172 -14.25 10.55 17.07
CA PRO A 172 -15.17 11.13 16.09
C PRO A 172 -16.05 12.23 16.72
N ALA A 173 -16.53 13.15 15.89
CA ALA A 173 -17.39 14.26 16.35
C ALA A 173 -18.68 13.80 17.05
N ASN A 174 -19.15 12.60 16.72
CA ASN A 174 -20.23 11.91 17.42
C ASN A 174 -19.79 10.48 17.72
N GLU A 175 -19.77 10.12 19.00
CA GLU A 175 -19.31 8.81 19.47
C GLU A 175 -20.13 7.65 18.92
N SER A 176 -21.41 7.86 18.58
CA SER A 176 -22.27 6.83 17.99
C SER A 176 -21.83 6.43 16.57
N HIS A 177 -20.93 7.20 15.95
CA HIS A 177 -20.36 6.89 14.64
C HIS A 177 -19.21 5.88 14.69
N GLY A 178 -18.77 5.47 15.89
CA GLY A 178 -17.67 4.51 16.04
C GLY A 178 -16.29 5.16 15.87
N SER A 179 -15.34 4.68 16.67
CA SER A 179 -13.97 5.22 16.71
C SER A 179 -13.20 5.12 15.38
N ILE A 180 -13.59 4.19 14.51
CA ILE A 180 -13.01 4.03 13.17
C ILE A 180 -13.22 5.28 12.29
N ASN A 181 -14.24 6.09 12.59
CA ASN A 181 -14.56 7.35 11.91
C ASN A 181 -13.88 8.57 12.55
N SER A 182 -12.82 8.35 13.36
CA SER A 182 -11.91 9.43 13.75
C SER A 182 -11.22 10.03 12.53
N VAL A 183 -11.05 11.36 12.52
CA VAL A 183 -10.27 12.07 11.49
C VAL A 183 -8.85 11.52 11.36
N GLN A 184 -8.28 10.99 12.44
CA GLN A 184 -6.95 10.38 12.48
C GLN A 184 -6.88 9.04 11.74
N ASN A 185 -8.01 8.38 11.45
CA ASN A 185 -8.04 7.22 10.56
C ASN A 185 -8.32 7.62 9.10
N GLY A 186 -8.25 8.90 8.74
CA GLY A 186 -8.58 9.37 7.40
C GLY A 186 -7.50 10.22 6.76
N ILE A 187 -7.43 10.21 5.43
CA ILE A 187 -6.67 11.12 4.58
C ILE A 187 -7.46 11.52 3.33
N MET A 188 -7.26 12.75 2.86
CA MET A 188 -7.86 13.24 1.62
C MET A 188 -7.01 12.81 0.43
N LEU A 189 -7.63 12.07 -0.50
CA LEU A 189 -7.00 11.61 -1.73
C LEU A 189 -7.81 12.06 -2.94
N THR A 190 -7.18 12.14 -4.13
CA THR A 190 -7.98 12.19 -5.36
C THR A 190 -8.71 10.86 -5.53
N CYS A 191 -9.83 10.84 -6.28
CA CYS A 191 -10.58 9.60 -6.52
C CYS A 191 -9.71 8.46 -7.07
N GLU A 192 -8.70 8.79 -7.87
CA GLU A 192 -7.75 7.83 -8.43
C GLU A 192 -6.77 7.30 -7.38
N MET A 193 -6.13 8.18 -6.60
CA MET A 193 -5.22 7.76 -5.53
C MET A 193 -5.96 6.99 -4.43
N HIS A 194 -7.24 7.29 -4.20
CA HIS A 194 -8.10 6.51 -3.29
C HIS A 194 -8.16 5.04 -3.71
N ARG A 195 -8.36 4.74 -4.99
CA ARG A 195 -8.42 3.36 -5.50
C ARG A 195 -7.10 2.63 -5.28
N PHE A 196 -5.99 3.23 -5.71
CA PHE A 196 -4.66 2.64 -5.53
C PHE A 196 -4.28 2.45 -4.05
N PHE A 197 -4.67 3.37 -3.18
CA PHE A 197 -4.41 3.24 -1.74
C PHE A 197 -5.28 2.18 -1.07
N ALA A 198 -6.55 2.05 -1.48
CA ALA A 198 -7.46 1.03 -0.98
C ALA A 198 -7.11 -0.39 -1.48
N SER A 199 -6.58 -0.52 -2.70
CA SER A 199 -6.07 -1.78 -3.26
C SER A 199 -4.64 -2.12 -2.81
N TYR A 200 -4.06 -1.28 -1.95
CA TYR A 200 -2.68 -1.35 -1.47
C TYR A 200 -1.58 -1.29 -2.56
N GLU A 201 -1.89 -0.75 -3.73
CA GLU A 201 -0.90 -0.50 -4.80
C GLU A 201 0.03 0.67 -4.51
N LEU A 202 -0.36 1.52 -3.57
CA LEU A 202 0.53 2.49 -2.94
C LEU A 202 0.35 2.50 -1.44
N ALA A 203 1.42 2.87 -0.73
CA ALA A 203 1.42 3.05 0.72
C ALA A 203 2.33 4.20 1.15
N ILE A 204 2.19 4.61 2.41
CA ILE A 204 3.07 5.59 3.05
C ILE A 204 3.85 4.87 4.13
N ASN A 205 5.18 4.95 4.08
CA ASN A 205 6.02 4.40 5.13
C ASN A 205 6.49 5.48 6.11
N PRO A 206 5.95 5.54 7.33
CA PRO A 206 6.36 6.53 8.32
C PRO A 206 7.83 6.35 8.78
N ASP A 207 8.38 5.14 8.69
CA ASP A 207 9.73 4.82 9.18
C ASP A 207 10.84 5.23 8.20
N ASP A 208 10.47 5.64 6.97
CA ASP A 208 11.38 6.16 5.95
C ASP A 208 10.94 7.59 5.57
N ASN A 209 10.85 8.46 6.58
CA ASN A 209 10.49 9.86 6.44
C ASN A 209 9.15 10.10 5.70
N TYR A 210 8.15 9.24 5.94
CA TYR A 210 6.84 9.29 5.27
C TYR A 210 6.93 9.17 3.75
N LYS A 211 7.84 8.32 3.27
CA LYS A 211 8.00 8.02 1.84
C LYS A 211 6.76 7.36 1.26
N ILE A 212 6.38 7.81 0.07
CA ILE A 212 5.34 7.21 -0.77
C ILE A 212 5.97 6.05 -1.55
N VAL A 213 5.41 4.86 -1.39
CA VAL A 213 5.88 3.62 -2.00
C VAL A 213 4.84 3.15 -2.99
N CYS A 214 5.27 2.86 -4.22
CA CYS A 214 4.41 2.38 -5.30
C CYS A 214 4.77 0.95 -5.68
N PHE A 215 3.78 0.08 -5.79
CA PHE A 215 3.94 -1.34 -6.09
C PHE A 215 3.45 -1.74 -7.50
N THR A 216 3.07 -0.76 -8.32
CA THR A 216 2.66 -0.94 -9.71
C THR A 216 3.26 0.14 -10.61
N ALA A 217 3.49 -0.21 -11.88
CA ALA A 217 3.93 0.70 -12.92
C ALA A 217 2.86 1.73 -13.31
N ASP A 218 1.58 1.46 -13.05
CA ASP A 218 0.44 2.35 -13.35
C ASP A 218 0.52 3.69 -12.60
N LEU A 219 1.31 3.73 -11.51
CA LEU A 219 1.54 4.94 -10.74
C LEU A 219 2.65 5.84 -11.32
N SER A 220 3.37 5.38 -12.35
CA SER A 220 4.50 6.11 -12.96
C SER A 220 4.10 7.49 -13.51
N PRO A 221 2.95 7.67 -14.21
CA PRO A 221 2.53 8.96 -14.74
C PRO A 221 2.30 10.05 -13.68
N PHE A 222 2.10 9.68 -12.40
CA PHE A 222 1.87 10.64 -11.32
C PHE A 222 3.15 11.21 -10.71
N HIS A 223 4.31 10.60 -10.99
CA HIS A 223 5.60 11.00 -10.43
C HIS A 223 5.55 11.15 -8.89
N ILE A 224 4.96 10.16 -8.21
CA ILE A 224 4.80 10.14 -6.75
C ILE A 224 5.76 9.18 -6.03
N ALA A 225 6.29 8.17 -6.72
CA ALA A 225 7.16 7.16 -6.12
C ALA A 225 8.42 7.83 -5.52
N GLY A 226 8.76 7.45 -4.29
CA GLY A 226 9.95 7.96 -3.60
C GLY A 226 9.82 9.38 -3.03
N ARG A 227 8.74 10.10 -3.32
CA ARG A 227 8.44 11.40 -2.68
C ARG A 227 8.06 11.19 -1.22
N HIS A 228 8.19 12.25 -0.42
CA HIS A 228 7.81 12.26 0.98
C HIS A 228 6.58 13.16 1.18
N LEU A 229 5.79 12.88 2.21
CA LEU A 229 4.65 13.72 2.55
C LEU A 229 5.07 15.15 2.90
N ASP A 230 4.15 16.08 2.69
CA ASP A 230 4.33 17.48 3.04
C ASP A 230 4.50 17.66 4.56
N GLN A 231 5.51 18.43 4.98
CA GLN A 231 5.79 18.66 6.40
C GLN A 231 4.61 19.28 7.15
N THR A 232 3.82 20.14 6.50
CA THR A 232 2.64 20.75 7.13
C THR A 232 1.56 19.72 7.48
N PHE A 233 1.46 18.63 6.70
CA PHE A 233 0.58 17.51 7.03
C PHE A 233 1.16 16.69 8.20
N ILE A 234 2.48 16.47 8.22
CA ILE A 234 3.19 15.74 9.28
C ILE A 234 3.15 16.50 10.63
N ASP A 235 3.20 17.82 10.60
CA ASP A 235 3.17 18.64 11.81
C ASP A 235 1.75 18.82 12.39
N ASN A 236 0.71 18.43 11.62
CA ASN A 236 -0.67 18.56 12.06
C ASN A 236 -0.99 17.50 13.14
N PRO A 237 -1.39 17.86 14.37
CA PRO A 237 -1.67 16.89 15.43
C PRO A 237 -2.90 16.00 15.14
N LEU A 238 -3.74 16.39 14.18
CA LEU A 238 -4.89 15.62 13.72
C LEU A 238 -4.53 14.64 12.59
N ARG A 239 -3.27 14.56 12.19
CA ARG A 239 -2.80 13.60 11.19
C ARG A 239 -2.97 12.16 11.67
N PRO A 240 -2.90 11.19 10.75
CA PRO A 240 -2.84 9.79 11.12
C PRO A 240 -1.65 9.43 12.01
N PRO A 241 -1.86 8.61 13.06
CA PRO A 241 -0.79 8.04 13.87
C PRO A 241 0.15 7.18 13.02
N ASP A 242 1.44 7.19 13.36
CA ASP A 242 2.45 6.42 12.62
C ASP A 242 2.17 4.92 12.68
N ASP A 243 1.68 4.41 13.80
CA ASP A 243 1.31 3.00 13.94
C ASP A 243 0.21 2.57 12.97
N LEU A 244 -0.70 3.49 12.62
CA LEU A 244 -1.78 3.23 11.69
C LEU A 244 -1.30 3.24 10.24
N LEU A 245 -0.41 4.17 9.89
CA LEU A 245 0.28 4.18 8.59
C LEU A 245 1.18 2.96 8.43
N ARG A 246 1.90 2.56 9.48
CA ARG A 246 2.74 1.36 9.49
C ARG A 246 1.91 0.09 9.33
N TRP A 247 0.71 0.04 9.94
CA TRP A 247 -0.22 -1.05 9.71
C TRP A 247 -0.64 -1.16 8.24
N HIS A 248 -1.05 -0.05 7.61
CA HIS A 248 -1.43 -0.04 6.19
C HIS A 248 -0.25 -0.40 5.29
N PHE A 249 0.94 0.14 5.56
CA PHE A 249 2.17 -0.23 4.85
C PHE A 249 2.47 -1.72 4.95
N ARG A 250 2.32 -2.34 6.13
CA ARG A 250 2.47 -3.79 6.32
C ARG A 250 1.48 -4.57 5.46
N GLN A 251 0.22 -4.14 5.37
CA GLN A 251 -0.77 -4.77 4.49
C GLN A 251 -0.33 -4.68 3.02
N ALA A 252 0.16 -3.51 2.58
CA ALA A 252 0.65 -3.34 1.22
C ALA A 252 1.86 -4.22 0.89
N VAL A 253 2.78 -4.38 1.83
CA VAL A 253 3.91 -5.32 1.69
C VAL A 253 3.41 -6.77 1.60
N LEU A 254 2.45 -7.18 2.43
CA LEU A 254 1.89 -8.53 2.38
C LEU A 254 1.17 -8.80 1.05
N VAL A 255 0.36 -7.84 0.58
CA VAL A 255 -0.41 -7.94 -0.68
C VAL A 255 0.51 -7.99 -1.90
N ASN A 256 1.50 -7.11 -1.95
CA ASN A 256 2.32 -6.94 -3.15
C ASN A 256 3.56 -7.80 -3.18
N ILE A 257 4.10 -8.22 -2.03
CA ILE A 257 5.42 -8.85 -1.96
C ILE A 257 5.36 -10.34 -1.65
N LYS A 258 4.52 -10.77 -0.71
CA LYS A 258 4.49 -12.17 -0.25
C LYS A 258 4.07 -13.12 -1.39
N GLY A 259 4.81 -14.22 -1.58
CA GLY A 259 4.47 -15.28 -2.54
C GLY A 259 4.28 -14.74 -3.97
N VAL A 260 3.18 -15.11 -4.62
CA VAL A 260 2.79 -14.57 -5.95
C VAL A 260 2.03 -13.24 -5.88
N GLY A 261 1.75 -12.75 -4.67
CA GLY A 261 0.92 -11.59 -4.40
C GLY A 261 -0.57 -11.92 -4.44
N GLU A 262 -1.36 -11.04 -3.83
CA GLU A 262 -2.81 -11.21 -3.73
C GLU A 262 -3.52 -10.74 -5.01
N PRO A 263 -4.73 -11.25 -5.33
CA PRO A 263 -5.51 -10.76 -6.47
C PRO A 263 -5.80 -9.26 -6.38
N THR A 264 -5.98 -8.65 -7.55
CA THR A 264 -6.54 -7.30 -7.65
C THR A 264 -8.02 -7.45 -7.96
N TYR A 265 -8.86 -6.81 -7.17
CA TYR A 265 -10.29 -6.75 -7.43
C TYR A 265 -10.55 -5.45 -8.20
N GLU A 266 -10.65 -5.56 -9.53
CA GLU A 266 -11.25 -4.51 -10.33
C GLU A 266 -12.73 -4.39 -9.95
N ASP A 267 -13.30 -3.19 -10.03
CA ASP A 267 -14.72 -2.97 -9.73
C ASP A 267 -15.56 -3.97 -10.55
N ASP A 268 -16.27 -4.89 -9.88
CA ASP A 268 -17.22 -5.79 -10.53
C ASP A 268 -18.19 -4.91 -11.33
N PHE A 269 -18.13 -5.01 -12.67
CA PHE A 269 -19.20 -4.48 -13.50
C PHE A 269 -20.49 -5.18 -13.05
N PRO A 270 -21.52 -4.45 -12.58
CA PRO A 270 -22.80 -5.09 -12.35
C PRO A 270 -23.29 -5.71 -13.67
N PRO A 271 -23.97 -6.88 -13.63
CA PRO A 271 -24.50 -7.54 -14.82
C PRO A 271 -25.50 -6.67 -15.60
#